data_AF-A0A7I7Q4Q5-F1
#
_entry.id   AF-A0A7I7Q4Q5-F1
#
_cell.length_a   1.000
_cell.length_b   1.000
_cell.length_c   1.000
_cell.angle_alpha   90.00
_cell.angle_beta   90.00
_cell.angle_gamma   90.00
#
_symmetry.space_group_name_H-M   'P 1'
#
loop_
_entity.id
_entity.type
_entity.pdbx_description
1 polymer ?
#
loop_
_entity_poly.entity_id
_entity_poly.type
_entity_poly.pdbx_seq_one_letter_code
_entity_poly.pdbx_strand_id
1 'polypeptide(L)' 'MLTCEARESALARLGRALADPTRCRILVALLDGVRYPGELAAQLGLTRSNVSNHLACLRGCGLVVAA' A
#
# COMPACT_ATOMS: atom_id res chain seq x y z
N MET A 1 -22.34 -10.41 17.15
CA MET A 1 -22.64 -10.18 15.71
C MET A 1 -21.71 -9.18 15.00
N LEU A 2 -20.92 -8.35 15.70
CA LEU A 2 -20.00 -7.39 15.05
C LEU A 2 -18.77 -8.00 14.31
N THR A 3 -18.49 -9.29 14.48
CA THR A 3 -17.22 -9.86 14.03
C THR A 3 -17.17 -10.26 12.57
N CYS A 4 -18.30 -10.56 11.91
CA CYS A 4 -18.29 -10.96 10.50
C CYS A 4 -18.23 -9.75 9.58
N GLU A 5 -19.12 -8.76 9.77
CA GLU A 5 -19.13 -7.51 9.00
C GLU A 5 -17.80 -6.75 9.09
N ALA A 6 -17.19 -6.69 10.28
CA ALA A 6 -15.88 -6.06 10.44
C ALA A 6 -14.76 -6.80 9.68
N ARG A 7 -14.80 -8.14 9.66
CA ARG A 7 -13.84 -8.95 8.90
C ARG A 7 -14.04 -8.79 7.40
N GLU A 8 -15.29 -8.79 6.92
CA GLU A 8 -15.63 -8.56 5.52
C GLU A 8 -15.19 -7.17 5.04
N SER A 9 -15.42 -6.14 5.86
CA SER A 9 -14.91 -4.77 5.63
C SER A 9 -13.39 -4.72 5.51
N ALA A 10 -12.67 -5.42 6.39
CA ALA A 10 -11.21 -5.50 6.34
C ALA A 10 -10.73 -6.19 5.06
N LEU A 11 -11.33 -7.34 4.70
CA LEU A 11 -11.06 -8.05 3.45
C LEU A 11 -11.34 -7.18 2.22
N ALA A 12 -12.43 -6.43 2.20
CA ALA A 12 -12.77 -5.54 1.10
C ALA A 12 -11.74 -4.40 0.93
N ARG A 13 -11.26 -3.82 2.03
CA ARG A 13 -10.19 -2.80 2.00
C ARG A 13 -8.87 -3.38 1.49
N LEU A 14 -8.53 -4.58 1.96
CA LEU A 14 -7.32 -5.28 1.57
C LEU A 14 -7.37 -5.65 0.07
N GLY A 15 -8.48 -6.21 -0.39
CA GLY A 15 -8.72 -6.52 -1.81
C GLY A 15 -8.65 -5.27 -2.68
N ARG A 16 -9.27 -4.16 -2.26
CA ARG A 16 -9.16 -2.88 -2.97
C ARG A 16 -7.70 -2.43 -3.08
N ALA A 17 -6.92 -2.53 -2.00
CA ALA A 17 -5.51 -2.15 -2.03
C ALA A 17 -4.69 -3.03 -2.99
N LEU A 18 -4.92 -4.35 -3.00
CA LEU A 18 -4.20 -5.29 -3.86
C LEU A 18 -4.66 -5.29 -5.33
N ALA A 19 -5.83 -4.71 -5.64
CA ALA A 19 -6.33 -4.66 -7.00
C ALA A 19 -5.53 -3.73 -7.95
N ASP A 20 -4.63 -2.90 -7.43
CA ASP A 20 -3.79 -2.00 -8.23
C ASP A 20 -2.37 -2.56 -8.38
N PRO A 21 -1.90 -2.80 -9.62
CA PRO A 21 -0.57 -3.34 -9.88
C PRO A 21 0.56 -2.50 -9.30
N THR A 22 0.43 -1.17 -9.28
CA THR A 22 1.45 -0.26 -8.75
C THR A 22 1.57 -0.40 -7.24
N ARG A 23 0.44 -0.49 -6.53
CA ARG A 23 0.43 -0.76 -5.07
C ARG A 23 1.06 -2.10 -4.75
N CYS A 24 0.79 -3.15 -5.54
CA CYS A 24 1.45 -4.44 -5.37
C CYS A 24 2.97 -4.35 -5.57
N ARG A 25 3.44 -3.62 -6.59
CA ARG A 25 4.89 -3.40 -6.80
C ARG A 25 5.54 -2.65 -5.65
N ILE A 26 4.86 -1.63 -5.09
CA ILE A 26 5.34 -0.91 -3.90
C ILE A 26 5.43 -1.85 -2.70
N LEU A 27 4.39 -2.66 -2.44
CA LEU A 27 4.38 -3.62 -1.33
C LEU A 27 5.51 -4.64 -1.45
N VAL A 28 5.73 -5.21 -2.65
CA VAL A 28 6.82 -6.15 -2.90
C VAL A 28 8.18 -5.48 -2.70
N ALA A 29 8.37 -4.25 -3.17
CA ALA A 29 9.62 -3.53 -2.94
C ALA A 29 9.89 -3.27 -1.45
N LEU A 30 8.85 -3.08 -0.64
CA LEU A 30 8.97 -2.89 0.82
C LEU A 30 9.26 -4.20 1.57
N LEU A 31 9.09 -5.38 0.96
CA LEU A 31 9.47 -6.66 1.57
C LEU A 31 10.99 -6.79 1.74
N ASP A 32 11.76 -6.16 0.86
CA ASP A 32 13.24 -6.16 0.93
C ASP A 32 13.78 -5.23 2.03
N GLY A 33 12.92 -4.41 2.66
CA GLY A 33 13.30 -3.49 3.72
C GLY A 33 12.60 -2.14 3.66
N VAL A 34 12.86 -1.31 4.67
CA VAL A 34 12.37 0.07 4.74
C VAL A 34 12.97 0.88 3.59
N ARG A 35 12.13 1.59 2.82
CA ARG A 35 12.57 2.46 1.72
C ARG A 35 11.94 3.84 1.81
N TYR A 36 12.69 4.85 1.36
CA TYR A 36 12.17 6.19 1.24
C TYR A 36 11.30 6.34 -0.02
N PRO A 37 10.23 7.17 0.00
CA PRO A 37 9.36 7.38 -1.17
C PRO A 37 10.10 7.82 -2.43
N GLY A 38 11.20 8.57 -2.28
CA GLY A 38 12.05 9.00 -3.40
C GLY A 38 12.78 7.84 -4.08
N GLU A 39 13.26 6.87 -3.30
CA GLU A 39 13.92 5.66 -3.82
C GLU A 39 12.92 4.73 -4.49
N LEU A 40 11.74 4.55 -3.88
CA LEU A 40 10.63 3.80 -4.48
C LEU A 40 10.22 4.39 -5.82
N ALA A 41 10.14 5.73 -5.91
CA ALA A 41 9.83 6.42 -7.17
C ALA A 41 10.88 6.12 -8.25
N ALA A 42 12.16 6.22 -7.91
CA ALA A 42 13.25 5.91 -8.83
C ALA A 42 13.26 4.44 -9.27
N GLN A 43 13.14 3.51 -8.32
CA GLN A 43 13.18 2.07 -8.58
C GLN A 43 11.98 1.58 -9.42
N LEU A 44 10.79 2.14 -9.18
CA LEU A 44 9.56 1.71 -9.85
C LEU A 44 9.27 2.51 -11.13
N GLY A 45 10.10 3.50 -11.46
CA GLY A 45 9.88 4.40 -12.61
C GLY A 45 8.63 5.26 -12.46
N LEU A 46 8.30 5.66 -11.23
CA LEU A 46 7.11 6.44 -10.88
C LEU A 46 7.52 7.86 -10.45
N THR A 47 6.56 8.77 -10.46
CA THR A 47 6.77 10.09 -9.86
C THR A 47 6.66 10.02 -8.34
N ARG A 48 7.35 10.90 -7.62
CA ARG A 48 7.26 11.00 -6.15
C ARG A 48 5.82 11.23 -5.68
N SER A 49 5.06 12.07 -6.40
CA SER A 49 3.65 12.32 -6.08
C SER A 49 2.78 11.07 -6.25
N ASN A 50 3.04 10.27 -7.30
CA ASN A 50 2.31 9.03 -7.52
C ASN A 50 2.59 8.01 -6.40
N VAL A 51 3.86 7.84 -6.04
CA VAL A 51 4.26 6.97 -4.91
C VAL A 51 3.63 7.45 -3.60
N SER A 52 3.67 8.75 -3.30
CA SER A 52 3.03 9.30 -2.10
C SER A 52 1.52 9.03 -2.04
N ASN A 53 0.82 9.18 -3.18
CA ASN A 53 -0.61 8.88 -3.26
C ASN A 53 -0.90 7.40 -2.98
N HIS A 54 -0.13 6.50 -3.58
CA HIS A 54 -0.27 5.06 -3.34
C HIS A 54 0.07 4.69 -1.88
N LEU A 55 1.13 5.26 -1.30
CA LEU A 55 1.49 5.05 0.10
C LEU A 55 0.41 5.58 1.05
N ALA A 56 -0.23 6.71 0.75
CA ALA A 56 -1.35 7.22 1.53
C ALA A 56 -2.55 6.25 1.51
N CYS A 57 -2.86 5.68 0.34
CA CYS A 57 -3.89 4.65 0.20
C CYS A 57 -3.54 3.38 0.98
N LEU A 58 -2.29 2.90 0.88
CA LEU A 58 -1.81 1.71 1.58
C LEU A 58 -1.82 1.89 3.11
N ARG A 59 -1.41 3.07 3.61
CA ARG A 59 -1.53 3.44 5.03
C ARG A 59 -2.98 3.49 5.46
N GLY A 60 -3.84 4.10 4.65
CA GLY A 60 -5.29 4.14 4.87
C GLY A 60 -5.92 2.75 4.89
N CYS A 61 -5.30 1.73 4.27
CA CYS A 61 -5.76 0.33 4.34
C CYS A 61 -5.09 -0.48 5.46
N GLY A 62 -4.16 0.10 6.21
CA GLY A 62 -3.43 -0.57 7.30
C GLY A 62 -2.34 -1.54 6.81
N LEU A 63 -1.92 -1.44 5.55
CA LEU A 63 -0.94 -2.35 4.95
C LEU A 63 0.51 -1.90 5.11
N VAL A 64 0.73 -0.60 5.30
CA VAL A 64 2.06 -0.03 5.52
C VAL A 64 1.99 1.01 6.63
N VAL A 65 3.12 1.26 7.28
CA VAL A 65 3.28 2.30 8.30
C VAL A 65 4.41 3.24 7.89
N ALA A 66 4.37 4.48 8.39
CA ALA A 66 5.52 5.38 8.33
C ALA A 66 6.22 5.30 9.69
N ALA A 67 7.53 5.07 9.66
CA ALA A 67 8.41 5.16 10.82
C ALA A 67 9.07 6.54 10.86
#